data_AF-J3QNF4-F1
#
_entry.id   AF-J3QNF4-F1
#
_cell.length_a   1.000
_cell.length_b   1.000
_cell.length_c   1.000
_cell.angle_alpha   90.00
_cell.angle_beta   90.00
_cell.angle_gamma   90.00
#
_symmetry.space_group_name_H-M   'P 1'
#
loop_
_entity.id
_entity.type
_entity.pdbx_description
1 polymer ?
#
loop_
_entity_poly.entity_id
_entity_poly.type
_entity_poly.pdbx_seq_one_letter_code
_entity_poly.pdbx_strand_id
1 'polypeptide(L)'
;MPSGFQQIGSDDGEPPRQRVTGTLVLAVFSAVLGSLQFGYNIGVINAPQKVIEQSYNATWLGRQGPGGPDSIPQGTLTTLWALSVAIFSVGGMISSFLIGIISQWLGRKRAMLANNVLAVLGGALMGLANAAASYEILILGRFLIGAYSGLTSGLVPMYVGEIAPTHLRGALGTLNQLAIVIGILVAQVLGLESMLGTATLWPLLLALTVLPALLQLILLPFCPESPRYLYIIRNLEGPARK
;
A
#
# COMPACT_ATOMS: atom_id res chain seq x y z
N MET A 1 64.86 -0.94 25.87
CA MET A 1 63.38 -0.87 25.84
C MET A 1 62.90 -1.79 24.72
N PRO A 2 61.96 -2.70 24.96
CA PRO A 2 61.61 -3.75 24.00
C PRO A 2 60.76 -3.20 22.85
N SER A 3 61.17 -3.59 21.66
CA SER A 3 60.57 -3.37 20.34
C SER A 3 59.28 -4.16 20.17
N GLY A 4 58.18 -3.70 20.78
CA GLY A 4 56.91 -4.44 20.81
C GLY A 4 55.63 -3.60 20.76
N PHE A 5 55.66 -2.34 20.31
CA PHE A 5 54.50 -1.44 20.41
C PHE A 5 54.17 -0.63 19.14
N GLN A 6 54.50 -1.11 17.95
CA GLN A 6 54.36 -0.32 16.72
C GLN A 6 53.73 -1.03 15.51
N GLN A 7 52.74 -1.91 15.72
CA GLN A 7 51.93 -2.47 14.62
C GLN A 7 50.44 -2.68 14.98
N ILE A 8 49.79 -1.67 15.59
CA ILE A 8 48.32 -1.61 15.62
C ILE A 8 47.92 -0.28 15.00
N GLY A 9 47.90 -0.23 13.67
CA GLY A 9 47.54 0.99 12.94
C GLY A 9 47.94 0.94 11.48
N SER A 10 47.18 0.20 10.69
CA SER A 10 46.95 0.41 9.24
C SER A 10 46.35 -0.85 8.63
N ASP A 11 45.17 -1.24 9.12
CA ASP A 11 44.21 -1.89 8.24
C ASP A 11 43.12 -0.85 8.02
N ASP A 12 43.44 0.16 7.19
CA ASP A 12 42.45 1.04 6.58
C ASP A 12 41.64 0.20 5.58
N GLY A 13 40.89 -0.76 6.11
CA GLY A 13 39.79 -1.37 5.40
C GLY A 13 38.73 -0.29 5.24
N GLU A 14 38.78 0.46 4.14
CA GLU A 14 37.59 1.17 3.65
C GLU A 14 36.42 0.21 3.83
N PRO A 15 35.35 0.58 4.57
CA PRO A 15 34.18 -0.29 4.68
C PRO A 15 33.77 -0.63 3.24
N PRO A 16 33.59 -1.92 2.91
CA PRO A 16 33.40 -2.33 1.52
C PRO A 16 32.31 -1.47 0.90
N ARG A 17 32.64 -0.72 -0.17
CA ARG A 17 31.69 0.15 -0.88
C ARG A 17 30.46 -0.70 -1.19
N GLN A 18 29.39 -0.53 -0.43
CA GLN A 18 28.14 -1.26 -0.62
C GLN A 18 27.58 -0.85 -1.97
N ARG A 19 27.87 -1.65 -3.01
CA ARG A 19 27.40 -1.41 -4.37
C ARG A 19 25.90 -1.66 -4.43
N VAL A 20 25.19 -0.80 -5.16
CA VAL A 20 23.79 -1.01 -5.52
C VAL A 20 23.72 -2.30 -6.34
N THR A 21 23.23 -3.37 -5.71
CA THR A 21 23.07 -4.68 -6.36
C THR A 21 21.71 -4.73 -7.04
N GLY A 22 21.58 -5.42 -8.17
CA GLY A 22 20.29 -5.55 -8.87
C GLY A 22 19.16 -6.08 -7.97
N THR A 23 19.50 -6.96 -7.03
CA THR A 23 18.60 -7.46 -5.98
C THR A 23 18.08 -6.37 -5.05
N LEU A 24 18.90 -5.36 -4.72
CA LEU A 24 18.48 -4.21 -3.90
C LEU A 24 17.48 -3.34 -4.67
N VAL A 25 17.75 -3.08 -5.95
CA VAL A 25 16.84 -2.32 -6.81
C VAL A 25 15.50 -3.03 -6.92
N LEU A 26 15.51 -4.35 -7.15
CA LEU A 26 14.28 -5.16 -7.22
C LEU A 26 13.50 -5.14 -5.89
N ALA A 27 14.19 -5.25 -4.75
CA ALA A 27 13.58 -5.23 -3.43
C ALA A 27 12.94 -3.87 -3.10
N VAL A 28 13.65 -2.77 -3.38
CA VAL A 28 13.11 -1.41 -3.22
C VAL A 28 11.93 -1.19 -4.14
N PHE A 29 12.06 -1.53 -5.44
CA PHE A 29 10.96 -1.38 -6.39
C PHE A 29 9.71 -2.13 -5.95
N SER A 30 9.87 -3.40 -5.55
CA SER A 30 8.76 -4.24 -5.07
C SER A 30 8.12 -3.69 -3.80
N ALA A 31 8.90 -3.09 -2.90
CA ALA A 31 8.36 -2.47 -1.70
C ALA A 31 7.60 -1.18 -2.02
N VAL A 32 8.15 -0.36 -2.91
CA VAL A 32 7.60 0.93 -3.34
C VAL A 32 6.29 0.78 -4.12
N LEU A 33 6.03 -0.38 -4.75
CA LEU A 33 4.71 -0.69 -5.33
C LEU A 33 3.57 -0.56 -4.31
N GLY A 34 3.80 -0.96 -3.06
CA GLY A 34 2.80 -0.78 -2.00
C GLY A 34 2.52 0.70 -1.73
N SER A 35 3.54 1.54 -1.75
CA SER A 35 3.44 3.00 -1.56
C SER A 35 2.72 3.68 -2.71
N LEU A 36 2.98 3.24 -3.94
CA LEU A 36 2.22 3.66 -5.12
C LEU A 36 0.75 3.30 -4.96
N GLN A 37 0.46 2.09 -4.50
CA GLN A 37 -0.90 1.64 -4.26
C GLN A 37 -1.60 2.42 -3.14
N PHE A 38 -0.87 2.80 -2.09
CA PHE A 38 -1.38 3.69 -1.04
C PHE A 38 -1.80 5.04 -1.62
N GLY A 39 -0.91 5.67 -2.41
CA GLY A 39 -1.21 6.93 -3.10
C GLY A 39 -2.39 6.81 -4.06
N TYR A 40 -2.47 5.73 -4.82
CA TYR A 40 -3.57 5.46 -5.74
C TYR A 40 -4.92 5.47 -5.01
N ASN A 41 -5.04 4.76 -3.89
CA ASN A 41 -6.29 4.65 -3.14
C ASN A 41 -6.72 5.95 -2.45
N ILE A 42 -5.77 6.86 -2.19
CA ILE A 42 -6.07 8.23 -1.73
C ILE A 42 -6.71 9.03 -2.87
N GLY A 43 -6.12 8.99 -4.08
CA GLY A 43 -6.55 9.83 -5.20
C GLY A 43 -7.77 9.32 -5.97
N VAL A 44 -7.98 8.00 -6.02
CA VAL A 44 -8.91 7.34 -6.95
C VAL A 44 -10.37 7.68 -6.72
N ILE A 45 -10.75 8.09 -5.51
CA ILE A 45 -12.15 8.36 -5.16
C ILE A 45 -12.60 9.78 -5.55
N ASN A 46 -11.66 10.68 -5.83
CA ASN A 46 -11.95 12.10 -6.02
C ASN A 46 -12.60 12.40 -7.38
N ALA A 47 -12.01 11.90 -8.46
CA ALA A 47 -12.50 12.15 -9.81
C ALA A 47 -13.88 11.50 -10.09
N PRO A 48 -14.15 10.23 -9.74
CA PRO A 48 -15.44 9.59 -9.98
C PRO A 48 -16.50 9.90 -8.91
N GLN A 49 -16.33 10.93 -8.05
CA GLN A 49 -17.26 11.22 -6.95
C GLN A 49 -18.72 11.28 -7.41
N LYS A 50 -19.01 12.14 -8.39
CA LYS A 50 -20.38 12.34 -8.90
C LYS A 50 -20.98 11.06 -9.48
N VAL A 51 -20.13 10.27 -10.13
CA VAL A 51 -20.53 9.00 -10.76
C VAL A 51 -20.88 7.95 -9.70
N ILE A 52 -20.09 7.85 -8.64
CA ILE A 52 -20.36 6.91 -7.53
C ILE A 52 -21.61 7.36 -6.76
N GLU A 53 -21.78 8.65 -6.53
CA GLU A 53 -23.00 9.21 -5.91
C GLU A 53 -24.26 8.89 -6.75
N GLN A 54 -24.19 8.97 -8.08
CA GLN A 54 -25.27 8.55 -8.97
C GLN A 54 -25.55 7.04 -8.84
N SER A 55 -24.50 6.21 -8.75
CA SER A 55 -24.64 4.77 -8.52
C SER A 55 -25.29 4.45 -7.17
N TYR A 56 -25.02 5.24 -6.13
CA TYR A 56 -25.68 5.10 -4.83
C TYR A 56 -27.16 5.40 -4.94
N ASN A 57 -27.52 6.48 -5.65
CA ASN A 57 -28.92 6.83 -5.90
C ASN A 57 -29.65 5.72 -6.67
N ALA A 58 -29.05 5.19 -7.74
CA ALA A 58 -29.61 4.09 -8.51
C ALA A 58 -29.84 2.83 -7.65
N THR A 59 -28.87 2.50 -6.79
CA THR A 59 -28.96 1.36 -5.86
C THR A 59 -30.11 1.55 -4.86
N TRP A 60 -30.28 2.76 -4.34
CA TRP A 60 -31.34 3.08 -3.39
C TRP A 60 -32.72 2.99 -4.01
N LEU A 61 -32.91 3.53 -5.22
CA LEU A 61 -34.15 3.43 -5.97
C LEU A 61 -34.53 1.96 -6.23
N GLY A 62 -33.54 1.13 -6.60
CA GLY A 62 -33.74 -0.30 -6.79
C GLY A 62 -34.20 -1.04 -5.54
N ARG A 63 -33.87 -0.55 -4.33
CA ARG A 63 -34.25 -1.17 -3.05
C ARG A 63 -35.61 -0.71 -2.52
N GLN A 64 -36.02 0.53 -2.82
CA GLN A 64 -37.26 1.09 -2.27
C GLN A 64 -38.51 0.77 -3.10
N GLY A 65 -38.34 0.30 -4.35
CA GLY A 65 -39.45 -0.05 -5.22
C GLY A 65 -40.27 1.17 -5.69
N PRO A 66 -41.35 0.96 -6.47
CA PRO A 66 -42.09 2.04 -7.15
C PRO A 66 -42.90 2.98 -6.24
N GLY A 67 -42.83 2.83 -4.91
CA GLY A 67 -43.52 3.69 -3.94
C GLY A 67 -42.60 4.46 -2.99
N GLY A 68 -41.28 4.38 -3.17
CA GLY A 68 -40.29 5.15 -2.41
C GLY A 68 -40.02 6.53 -3.01
N PRO A 69 -39.38 7.45 -2.26
CA PRO A 69 -38.93 8.75 -2.78
C PRO A 69 -38.05 8.62 -4.03
N ASP A 70 -38.27 9.52 -5.01
CA ASP A 70 -37.60 9.55 -6.34
C ASP A 70 -36.07 9.75 -6.28
N SER A 71 -35.52 10.11 -5.12
CA SER A 71 -34.07 10.25 -4.90
C SER A 71 -33.70 10.14 -3.44
N ILE A 72 -32.46 9.72 -3.16
CA ILE A 72 -31.86 9.81 -1.82
C ILE A 72 -31.89 11.29 -1.35
N PRO A 73 -32.35 11.57 -0.11
CA PRO A 73 -32.22 12.89 0.48
C PRO A 73 -30.76 13.36 0.49
N GLN A 74 -30.49 14.59 0.03
CA GLN A 74 -29.13 15.08 -0.18
C GLN A 74 -28.23 14.98 1.06
N GLY A 75 -28.79 15.16 2.26
CA GLY A 75 -28.07 14.98 3.53
C GLY A 75 -27.60 13.54 3.76
N THR A 76 -28.44 12.55 3.43
CA THR A 76 -28.10 11.13 3.52
C THR A 76 -27.04 10.74 2.50
N LEU A 77 -27.15 11.22 1.25
CA LEU A 77 -26.15 10.95 0.20
C LEU A 77 -24.77 11.48 0.60
N THR A 78 -24.73 12.74 1.07
CA THR A 78 -23.50 13.37 1.55
C THR A 78 -22.88 12.59 2.71
N THR A 79 -23.71 12.10 3.64
CA THR A 79 -23.24 11.32 4.78
C THR A 79 -22.69 9.96 4.35
N LEU A 80 -23.38 9.26 3.44
CA LEU A 80 -22.92 7.96 2.91
C LEU A 80 -21.61 8.10 2.13
N TRP A 81 -21.50 9.14 1.31
CA TRP A 81 -20.26 9.45 0.60
C TRP A 81 -19.13 9.77 1.57
N ALA A 82 -19.36 10.69 2.52
CA ALA A 82 -18.38 11.05 3.54
C ALA A 82 -17.92 9.83 4.34
N LEU A 83 -18.83 8.92 4.70
CA LEU A 83 -18.49 7.65 5.35
C LEU A 83 -17.60 6.77 4.45
N SER A 84 -17.95 6.65 3.17
CA SER A 84 -17.18 5.86 2.18
C SER A 84 -15.75 6.37 1.99
N VAL A 85 -15.55 7.68 2.12
CA VAL A 85 -14.23 8.31 2.08
C VAL A 85 -13.50 8.16 3.42
N ALA A 86 -14.16 8.46 4.54
CA ALA A 86 -13.54 8.51 5.87
C ALA A 86 -13.18 7.12 6.43
N ILE A 87 -13.95 6.08 6.10
CA ILE A 87 -13.70 4.71 6.60
C ILE A 87 -12.34 4.17 6.17
N PHE A 88 -11.78 4.66 5.05
CA PHE A 88 -10.42 4.38 4.61
C PHE A 88 -9.39 4.79 5.68
N SER A 89 -9.53 6.00 6.23
CA SER A 89 -8.66 6.50 7.29
C SER A 89 -8.85 5.72 8.60
N VAL A 90 -10.07 5.28 8.91
CA VAL A 90 -10.35 4.44 10.09
C VAL A 90 -9.63 3.08 9.97
N GLY A 91 -9.72 2.42 8.81
CA GLY A 91 -8.98 1.18 8.55
C GLY A 91 -7.46 1.40 8.65
N GLY A 92 -6.97 2.50 8.08
CA GLY A 92 -5.56 2.89 8.14
C GLY A 92 -5.08 3.10 9.57
N MET A 93 -5.85 3.79 10.40
CA MET A 93 -5.54 4.05 11.80
C MET A 93 -5.44 2.75 12.61
N ILE A 94 -6.47 1.89 12.56
CA ILE A 94 -6.52 0.62 13.32
C ILE A 94 -5.34 -0.27 12.95
N SER A 95 -5.09 -0.42 11.65
CA SER A 95 -4.03 -1.28 11.15
C SER A 95 -2.63 -0.73 11.44
N SER A 96 -2.46 0.60 11.54
CA SER A 96 -1.18 1.22 11.88
C SER A 96 -0.71 0.89 13.29
N PHE A 97 -1.62 0.79 14.26
CA PHE A 97 -1.27 0.35 15.62
C PHE A 97 -0.73 -1.10 15.65
N LEU A 98 -1.13 -1.93 14.69
CA LEU A 98 -0.73 -3.34 14.61
C LEU A 98 0.60 -3.56 13.89
N ILE A 99 1.17 -2.54 13.21
CA ILE A 99 2.42 -2.66 12.43
C ILE A 99 3.56 -3.21 13.28
N GLY A 100 3.72 -2.70 14.51
CA GLY A 100 4.80 -3.12 15.42
C GLY A 100 4.72 -4.62 15.74
N ILE A 101 3.53 -5.11 16.06
CA ILE A 101 3.30 -6.52 16.41
C ILE A 101 3.51 -7.41 15.18
N ILE A 102 2.88 -7.05 14.06
CA ILE A 102 2.90 -7.82 12.82
C ILE A 102 4.34 -7.90 12.25
N SER A 103 5.07 -6.77 12.25
CA SER A 103 6.45 -6.71 11.72
C SER A 103 7.44 -7.52 12.55
N GLN A 104 7.21 -7.67 13.85
CA GLN A 104 8.04 -8.50 14.74
C GLN A 104 7.69 -9.99 14.61
N TRP A 105 6.40 -10.33 14.55
CA TRP A 105 5.95 -11.72 14.53
C TRP A 105 6.19 -12.41 13.17
N LEU A 106 5.77 -11.77 12.08
CA LEU A 106 5.88 -12.34 10.73
C LEU A 106 7.22 -11.99 10.06
N GLY A 107 7.91 -10.95 10.52
CA GLY A 107 8.98 -10.32 9.75
C GLY A 107 8.42 -9.41 8.66
N ARG A 108 9.28 -8.57 8.08
CA ARG A 108 8.85 -7.44 7.22
C ARG A 108 8.30 -7.93 5.87
N LYS A 109 9.04 -8.81 5.19
CA LYS A 109 8.66 -9.36 3.89
C LYS A 109 7.35 -10.15 3.96
N ARG A 110 7.21 -11.06 4.93
CA ARG A 110 5.99 -11.87 5.09
C ARG A 110 4.80 -11.02 5.53
N ALA A 111 5.02 -10.00 6.36
CA ALA A 111 3.99 -9.03 6.70
C ALA A 111 3.47 -8.31 5.45
N MET A 112 4.35 -7.87 4.54
CA MET A 112 3.94 -7.25 3.27
C MET A 112 3.17 -8.21 2.36
N LEU A 113 3.61 -9.47 2.27
CA LEU A 113 2.88 -10.52 1.52
C LEU A 113 1.49 -10.79 2.11
N ALA A 114 1.38 -10.93 3.43
CA ALA A 114 0.09 -11.10 4.11
C ALA A 114 -0.81 -9.88 3.90
N ASN A 115 -0.24 -8.68 3.91
CA ASN A 115 -0.97 -7.44 3.69
C ASN A 115 -1.62 -7.38 2.29
N ASN A 116 -0.96 -7.92 1.26
CA ASN A 116 -1.53 -7.98 -0.08
C ASN A 116 -2.86 -8.75 -0.17
N VAL A 117 -3.15 -9.65 0.76
CA VAL A 117 -4.47 -10.30 0.84
C VAL A 117 -5.56 -9.26 1.10
N LEU A 118 -5.33 -8.29 1.99
CA LEU A 118 -6.25 -7.18 2.24
C LEU A 118 -6.44 -6.29 1.01
N ALA A 119 -5.36 -6.07 0.24
CA ALA A 119 -5.44 -5.32 -1.01
C ALA A 119 -6.29 -6.02 -2.07
N VAL A 120 -6.09 -7.34 -2.27
CA VAL A 120 -6.86 -8.13 -3.24
C VAL A 120 -8.33 -8.19 -2.83
N LEU A 121 -8.62 -8.47 -1.55
CA LEU A 121 -10.00 -8.51 -1.04
C LEU A 121 -10.67 -7.13 -1.14
N GLY A 122 -10.00 -6.07 -0.68
CA GLY A 122 -10.53 -4.71 -0.75
C GLY A 122 -10.82 -4.27 -2.18
N GLY A 123 -9.87 -4.50 -3.10
CA GLY A 123 -10.03 -4.19 -4.52
C GLY A 123 -11.13 -5.01 -5.20
N ALA A 124 -11.24 -6.31 -4.88
CA ALA A 124 -12.30 -7.17 -5.40
C ALA A 124 -13.68 -6.72 -4.93
N LEU A 125 -13.85 -6.40 -3.64
CA LEU A 125 -15.12 -5.87 -3.12
C LEU A 125 -15.50 -4.56 -3.81
N MET A 126 -14.55 -3.62 -3.97
CA MET A 126 -14.82 -2.36 -4.67
C MET A 126 -15.20 -2.56 -6.14
N GLY A 127 -14.56 -3.51 -6.83
CA GLY A 127 -14.90 -3.85 -8.23
C GLY A 127 -16.26 -4.52 -8.39
N LEU A 128 -16.67 -5.33 -7.41
CA LEU A 128 -17.95 -6.04 -7.42
C LEU A 128 -19.11 -5.21 -6.84
N ALA A 129 -18.84 -4.07 -6.21
CA ALA A 129 -19.86 -3.24 -5.55
C ALA A 129 -21.02 -2.83 -6.48
N ASN A 130 -20.71 -2.49 -7.73
CA ASN A 130 -21.72 -2.13 -8.73
C ASN A 130 -22.53 -3.34 -9.19
N ALA A 131 -21.88 -4.48 -9.43
CA ALA A 131 -22.56 -5.71 -9.83
C ALA A 131 -23.50 -6.25 -8.74
N ALA A 132 -23.14 -6.03 -7.47
CA ALA A 132 -23.93 -6.42 -6.31
C ALA A 132 -25.01 -5.39 -5.91
N ALA A 133 -25.09 -4.24 -6.60
CA ALA A 133 -25.97 -3.13 -6.23
C ALA A 133 -25.94 -2.83 -4.71
N SER A 134 -24.73 -2.65 -4.17
CA SER A 134 -24.54 -2.43 -2.73
C SER A 134 -23.42 -1.44 -2.45
N TYR A 135 -23.81 -0.30 -1.87
CA TYR A 135 -22.88 0.70 -1.35
C TYR A 135 -22.16 0.22 -0.07
N GLU A 136 -22.74 -0.73 0.67
CA GLU A 136 -22.10 -1.34 1.85
C GLU A 136 -20.85 -2.14 1.48
N ILE A 137 -20.88 -2.87 0.37
CA ILE A 137 -19.72 -3.60 -0.15
C ILE A 137 -18.60 -2.63 -0.52
N LEU A 138 -18.93 -1.47 -1.09
CA LEU A 138 -17.95 -0.43 -1.38
C LEU A 138 -17.31 0.11 -0.10
N ILE A 139 -18.12 0.44 0.91
CA ILE A 139 -17.64 0.92 2.22
C ILE A 139 -16.72 -0.11 2.88
N LEU A 140 -17.08 -1.39 2.85
CA LEU A 140 -16.24 -2.47 3.38
C LEU A 140 -14.94 -2.62 2.59
N GLY A 141 -14.98 -2.53 1.26
CA GLY A 141 -13.79 -2.52 0.41
C GLY A 141 -12.85 -1.35 0.74
N ARG A 142 -13.41 -0.15 0.97
CA ARG A 142 -12.67 1.05 1.39
C ARG A 142 -12.04 0.89 2.78
N PHE A 143 -12.72 0.22 3.71
CA PHE A 143 -12.15 -0.12 5.01
C PHE A 143 -10.95 -1.07 4.88
N LEU A 144 -11.09 -2.15 4.11
CA LEU A 144 -10.02 -3.15 3.92
C LEU A 144 -8.81 -2.56 3.21
N ILE A 145 -9.01 -1.76 2.16
CA ILE A 145 -7.90 -1.11 1.46
C ILE A 145 -7.26 0.00 2.31
N GLY A 146 -8.03 0.60 3.22
CA GLY A 146 -7.53 1.46 4.28
C GLY A 146 -6.62 0.71 5.25
N ALA A 147 -7.04 -0.46 5.72
CA ALA A 147 -6.22 -1.33 6.56
C ALA A 147 -4.92 -1.78 5.86
N TYR A 148 -5.02 -2.14 4.58
CA TYR A 148 -3.85 -2.40 3.75
C TYR A 148 -2.88 -1.21 3.73
N SER A 149 -3.42 -0.04 3.45
CA SER A 149 -2.68 1.22 3.32
C SER A 149 -1.96 1.62 4.61
N GLY A 150 -2.63 1.47 5.76
CA GLY A 150 -2.03 1.72 7.07
C GLY A 150 -0.83 0.82 7.32
N LEU A 151 -0.97 -0.49 7.15
CA LEU A 151 0.14 -1.43 7.29
C LEU A 151 1.31 -1.10 6.35
N THR A 152 1.01 -0.84 5.09
CA THR A 152 2.01 -0.51 4.06
C THR A 152 2.79 0.76 4.41
N SER A 153 2.12 1.77 4.98
CA SER A 153 2.73 3.06 5.32
C SER A 153 3.90 2.96 6.31
N GLY A 154 3.91 1.95 7.19
CA GLY A 154 5.04 1.67 8.08
C GLY A 154 5.93 0.51 7.65
N LEU A 155 5.35 -0.55 7.05
CA LEU A 155 6.12 -1.73 6.63
C LEU A 155 7.12 -1.41 5.50
N VAL A 156 6.72 -0.60 4.51
CA VAL A 156 7.58 -0.24 3.38
C VAL A 156 8.81 0.56 3.81
N PRO A 157 8.68 1.70 4.51
CA PRO A 157 9.87 2.45 4.94
C PRO A 157 10.74 1.65 5.92
N MET A 158 10.15 0.79 6.76
CA MET A 158 10.92 -0.10 7.64
C MET A 158 11.74 -1.11 6.83
N TYR A 159 11.14 -1.78 5.85
CA TYR A 159 11.83 -2.74 4.99
C TYR A 159 12.93 -2.06 4.16
N VAL A 160 12.60 -0.96 3.48
CA VAL A 160 13.56 -0.17 2.67
C VAL A 160 14.70 0.35 3.54
N GLY A 161 14.42 0.86 4.75
CA GLY A 161 15.45 1.34 5.66
C GLY A 161 16.38 0.25 6.18
N GLU A 162 15.89 -0.98 6.35
CA GLU A 162 16.66 -2.13 6.82
C GLU A 162 17.54 -2.75 5.73
N ILE A 163 17.13 -2.72 4.45
CA ILE A 163 17.92 -3.21 3.32
C ILE A 163 18.84 -2.15 2.70
N ALA A 164 18.56 -0.86 2.94
CA ALA A 164 19.32 0.24 2.35
C ALA A 164 20.72 0.34 2.95
N PRO A 165 21.76 0.57 2.11
CA PRO A 165 23.08 0.91 2.60
C PRO A 165 23.04 2.28 3.30
N THR A 166 23.88 2.47 4.33
CA THR A 166 23.83 3.64 5.23
C THR A 166 23.89 4.98 4.49
N HIS A 167 24.64 5.07 3.40
CA HIS A 167 24.79 6.28 2.60
C HIS A 167 23.61 6.57 1.65
N LEU A 168 22.78 5.58 1.29
CA LEU A 168 21.60 5.76 0.42
C LEU A 168 20.26 5.69 1.15
N ARG A 169 20.25 5.42 2.46
CA ARG A 169 19.02 5.25 3.24
C ARG A 169 18.06 6.44 3.11
N GLY A 170 18.59 7.67 3.09
CA GLY A 170 17.78 8.87 2.88
C GLY A 170 17.14 8.93 1.49
N ALA A 171 17.93 8.67 0.44
CA ALA A 171 17.45 8.67 -0.95
C ALA A 171 16.42 7.56 -1.22
N LEU A 172 16.60 6.37 -0.65
CA LEU A 172 15.64 5.28 -0.78
C LEU A 172 14.36 5.54 0.03
N GLY A 173 14.46 6.28 1.14
CA GLY A 173 13.31 6.76 1.90
C GLY A 173 12.45 7.75 1.11
N THR A 174 13.05 8.64 0.31
CA THR A 174 12.29 9.62 -0.49
C THR A 174 11.53 8.96 -1.64
N LEU A 175 12.01 7.82 -2.17
CA LEU A 175 11.28 7.03 -3.18
C LEU A 175 9.90 6.59 -2.69
N ASN A 176 9.77 6.30 -1.39
CA ASN A 176 8.47 5.96 -0.77
C ASN A 176 7.46 7.10 -0.95
N GLN A 177 7.85 8.32 -0.57
CA GLN A 177 6.99 9.49 -0.70
C GLN A 177 6.72 9.86 -2.16
N LEU A 178 7.74 9.76 -3.01
CA LEU A 178 7.61 10.02 -4.45
C LEU A 178 6.59 9.06 -5.07
N ALA A 179 6.63 7.77 -4.73
CA ALA A 179 5.68 6.80 -5.23
C ALA A 179 4.24 7.05 -4.77
N ILE A 180 4.04 7.53 -3.53
CA ILE A 180 2.70 7.94 -3.07
C ILE A 180 2.17 9.06 -3.96
N VAL A 181 2.97 10.10 -4.22
CA VAL A 181 2.55 11.23 -5.07
C VAL A 181 2.30 10.78 -6.51
N ILE A 182 3.15 9.92 -7.07
CA ILE A 182 2.93 9.32 -8.39
C ILE A 182 1.63 8.50 -8.41
N GLY A 183 1.36 7.72 -7.36
CA GLY A 183 0.12 6.95 -7.23
C GLY A 183 -1.12 7.85 -7.24
N ILE A 184 -1.08 8.97 -6.52
CA ILE A 184 -2.15 9.97 -6.53
C ILE A 184 -2.34 10.54 -7.95
N LEU A 185 -1.25 10.92 -8.61
CA LEU A 185 -1.29 11.46 -9.98
C LEU A 185 -1.90 10.45 -10.96
N VAL A 186 -1.45 9.19 -10.92
CA VAL A 186 -1.98 8.11 -11.77
C VAL A 186 -3.47 7.91 -11.52
N ALA A 187 -3.91 7.93 -10.27
CA ALA A 187 -5.32 7.81 -9.92
C ALA A 187 -6.16 8.97 -10.48
N GLN A 188 -5.65 10.20 -10.43
CA GLN A 188 -6.32 11.36 -10.98
C GLN A 188 -6.41 11.31 -12.52
N VAL A 189 -5.34 10.89 -13.19
CA VAL A 189 -5.31 10.75 -14.66
C VAL A 189 -6.26 9.65 -15.13
N LEU A 190 -6.24 8.47 -14.50
CA LEU A 190 -7.13 7.37 -14.86
C LEU A 190 -8.59 7.66 -14.49
N GLY A 191 -8.81 8.48 -13.46
CA GLY A 191 -10.13 8.90 -13.02
C GLY A 191 -10.81 9.95 -13.91
N LEU A 192 -10.15 10.44 -14.96
CA LEU A 192 -10.78 11.35 -15.93
C LEU A 192 -11.98 10.67 -16.62
N GLU A 193 -13.01 11.46 -16.93
CA GLU A 193 -14.22 10.99 -17.62
C GLU A 193 -13.91 10.39 -19.01
N SER A 194 -12.86 10.88 -19.66
CA SER A 194 -12.37 10.37 -20.95
C SER A 194 -11.64 9.02 -20.86
N MET A 195 -11.35 8.54 -19.65
CA MET A 195 -10.62 7.30 -19.37
C MET A 195 -11.53 6.31 -18.64
N LEU A 196 -11.32 6.06 -17.34
CA LEU A 196 -12.06 5.08 -16.55
C LEU A 196 -13.06 5.73 -15.57
N GLY A 197 -13.14 7.07 -15.52
CA GLY A 197 -14.07 7.82 -14.68
C GLY A 197 -15.53 7.81 -15.15
N THR A 198 -15.92 6.89 -16.04
CA THR A 198 -17.26 6.82 -16.63
C THR A 198 -18.23 6.02 -15.75
N ALA A 199 -19.54 6.23 -15.93
CA ALA A 199 -20.61 5.53 -15.21
C ALA A 199 -20.54 3.99 -15.24
N THR A 200 -19.91 3.42 -16.26
CA THR A 200 -19.76 1.97 -16.42
C THR A 200 -18.43 1.43 -15.89
N LEU A 201 -17.36 2.24 -15.90
CA LEU A 201 -15.98 1.80 -15.65
C LEU A 201 -15.41 2.21 -14.29
N TRP A 202 -16.11 3.05 -13.53
CA TRP A 202 -15.69 3.42 -12.18
C TRP A 202 -15.40 2.23 -11.23
N PRO A 203 -16.10 1.06 -11.30
CA PRO A 203 -15.75 -0.07 -10.44
C PRO A 203 -14.41 -0.68 -10.83
N LEU A 204 -14.11 -0.71 -12.14
CA LEU A 204 -12.83 -1.16 -12.66
C LEU A 204 -11.69 -0.22 -12.22
N LEU A 205 -11.94 1.09 -12.21
CA LEU A 205 -10.99 2.09 -11.68
C LEU A 205 -10.62 1.78 -10.23
N LEU A 206 -11.58 1.45 -9.37
CA LEU A 206 -11.29 1.07 -7.98
C LEU A 206 -10.62 -0.31 -7.88
N ALA A 207 -11.03 -1.27 -8.71
CA ALA A 207 -10.46 -2.62 -8.74
C ALA A 207 -9.02 -2.67 -9.28
N LEU A 208 -8.58 -1.65 -10.04
CA LEU A 208 -7.24 -1.57 -10.61
C LEU A 208 -6.13 -1.63 -9.55
N THR A 209 -6.45 -1.28 -8.31
CA THR A 209 -5.54 -1.41 -7.16
C THR A 209 -5.04 -2.85 -6.96
N VAL A 210 -5.77 -3.87 -7.45
CA VAL A 210 -5.36 -5.27 -7.37
C VAL A 210 -4.13 -5.56 -8.25
N LEU A 211 -3.93 -4.84 -9.35
CA LEU A 211 -2.81 -5.10 -10.26
C LEU A 211 -1.44 -4.87 -9.59
N PRO A 212 -1.16 -3.71 -8.95
CA PRO A 212 0.06 -3.54 -8.17
C PRO A 212 0.23 -4.59 -7.07
N ALA A 213 -0.85 -4.99 -6.39
CA ALA A 213 -0.79 -5.99 -5.32
C ALA A 213 -0.41 -7.39 -5.85
N LEU A 214 -0.96 -7.80 -6.99
CA LEU A 214 -0.59 -9.07 -7.64
C LEU A 214 0.87 -9.04 -8.13
N LEU A 215 1.29 -7.93 -8.72
CA LEU A 215 2.69 -7.75 -9.13
C LEU A 215 3.62 -7.83 -7.91
N GLN A 216 3.25 -7.18 -6.80
CA GLN A 216 4.00 -7.24 -5.56
C GLN A 216 4.02 -8.65 -4.95
N LEU A 217 2.93 -9.42 -5.03
CA LEU A 217 2.88 -10.83 -4.61
C LEU A 217 3.82 -11.74 -5.43
N ILE A 218 4.00 -11.44 -6.71
CA ILE A 218 4.92 -12.19 -7.59
C ILE A 218 6.37 -11.80 -7.33
N LEU A 219 6.65 -10.50 -7.14
CA LEU A 219 8.03 -10.01 -7.01
C LEU A 219 8.63 -10.22 -5.60
N LEU A 220 7.85 -10.01 -4.54
CA LEU A 220 8.34 -10.10 -3.15
C LEU A 220 8.97 -11.46 -2.79
N PRO A 221 8.47 -12.62 -3.24
CA PRO A 221 9.10 -13.92 -2.98
C PRO A 221 10.56 -14.00 -3.44
N PHE A 222 10.92 -13.32 -4.55
CA PHE A 222 12.28 -13.27 -5.08
C PHE A 222 13.18 -12.25 -4.35
N CYS A 223 12.61 -11.34 -3.56
CA CYS A 223 13.36 -10.36 -2.79
C CYS A 223 13.95 -10.96 -1.50
N PRO A 224 15.14 -10.52 -1.05
CA PRO A 224 15.74 -10.98 0.19
C PRO A 224 14.88 -10.57 1.40
N GLU A 225 14.88 -11.41 2.43
CA GLU A 225 14.27 -11.06 3.71
C GLU A 225 15.17 -10.05 4.45
N SER A 226 14.61 -9.22 5.34
CA SER A 226 15.36 -8.17 6.01
C SER A 226 16.58 -8.74 6.77
N PRO A 227 17.83 -8.31 6.45
CA PRO A 227 19.04 -8.78 7.12
C PRO A 227 19.02 -8.52 8.62
N ARG A 228 18.39 -7.41 9.04
CA ARG A 228 18.25 -7.03 10.45
C ARG A 228 17.29 -7.97 11.19
N TYR A 229 16.21 -8.42 10.55
CA TYR A 229 15.30 -9.42 11.13
C TYR A 229 15.99 -10.78 11.28
N LEU A 230 16.77 -11.20 10.28
CA LEU A 230 17.51 -12.45 10.31
C LEU A 230 18.61 -12.48 11.39
N TYR A 231 19.31 -11.36 11.58
CA TYR A 231 20.39 -11.27 12.56
C TYR A 231 19.88 -11.04 13.99
N ILE A 232 19.00 -10.05 14.21
CA ILE A 232 18.63 -9.61 15.58
C ILE A 232 17.51 -10.48 16.17
N ILE A 233 16.54 -10.91 15.36
CA ILE A 233 15.35 -11.63 15.86
C ILE A 233 15.50 -13.14 15.70
N ARG A 234 16.10 -13.60 14.60
CA ARG A 234 16.32 -15.03 14.34
C ARG A 234 17.69 -15.56 14.78
N ASN A 235 18.62 -14.69 15.21
CA ASN A 235 19.98 -15.06 15.64
C ASN A 235 20.75 -15.91 14.60
N LEU A 236 20.47 -15.70 13.31
CA LEU A 236 21.10 -16.44 12.21
C LEU A 236 22.17 -15.55 11.57
N GLU A 237 23.43 -15.78 11.94
CA GLU A 237 24.56 -14.97 11.48
C GLU A 237 24.93 -15.20 10.00
N GLY A 238 24.68 -16.40 9.48
CA GLY A 238 25.07 -16.80 8.12
C GLY A 238 24.35 -16.06 6.98
N PRO A 239 23.00 -15.92 7.00
CA PRO A 239 22.25 -15.26 5.93
C PRO A 239 22.37 -13.74 5.89
N ALA A 240 22.80 -13.08 6.97
CA ALA A 240 22.86 -11.62 7.04
C ALA A 240 24.12 -11.01 6.40
N ARG A 241 25.12 -11.84 6.06
CA ARG A 241 26.37 -11.44 5.39
C ARG A 241 26.31 -11.51 3.86
N LYS A 242 25.22 -12.04 3.27
CA LYS A 242 25.03 -12.15 1.82
C LYS A 242 24.06 -11.10 1.32
#